data_AF-A0A0X8JJC5-F1
#
_entry.id   AF-A0A0X8JJC5-F1
#
_cell.length_a   1.000
_cell.length_b   1.000
_cell.length_c   1.000
_cell.angle_alpha   90.00
_cell.angle_beta   90.00
_cell.angle_gamma   90.00
#
_symmetry.space_group_name_H-M   'P 1'
#
loop_
_entity.id
_entity.type
_entity.pdbx_description
1 polymer ?
#
loop_
_entity_poly.entity_id
_entity_poly.type
_entity_poly.pdbx_seq_one_letter_code
_entity_poly.pdbx_strand_id
1 'polypeptide(L)'
;MSMQRYICIAESLYEDKVSWLAFGIELMNTNPSSAAWRFVECCPKESGAEDFICDEAEPIPVLVKNADTGEVVRVIVEIEWRIAVTEAVIDKSFTPPKE
;
A
#
# COMPACT_ATOMS: atom_id res chain seq x y z
N MET A 1 8.86 -0.04 21.22
CA MET A 1 8.52 1.33 20.76
C MET A 1 7.04 1.54 21.02
N SER A 2 6.63 2.71 21.52
CA SER A 2 5.20 3.04 21.71
C SER A 2 4.52 3.25 20.37
N MET A 3 3.22 2.95 20.28
CA MET A 3 2.43 3.34 19.11
C MET A 3 2.29 4.86 19.05
N GLN A 4 2.41 5.41 17.86
CA GLN A 4 2.25 6.83 17.54
C GLN A 4 1.29 6.96 16.36
N ARG A 5 0.68 8.12 16.25
CA ARG A 5 -0.28 8.43 15.21
C ARG A 5 0.44 9.06 14.01
N TYR A 6 0.26 8.45 12.85
CA TYR A 6 0.85 8.90 11.60
C TYR A 6 -0.23 9.17 10.57
N ILE A 7 0.00 10.17 9.72
CA ILE A 7 -0.82 10.43 8.54
C ILE A 7 0.04 10.10 7.32
N CYS A 8 -0.42 9.20 6.46
CA CYS A 8 0.28 8.76 5.25
C CYS A 8 -0.46 9.24 4.00
N ILE A 9 0.29 9.57 2.94
CA ILE A 9 -0.23 10.02 1.65
C ILE A 9 0.76 9.59 0.57
N ALA A 10 0.25 9.13 -0.58
CA ALA A 10 1.09 8.92 -1.76
C ALA A 10 1.73 10.25 -2.18
N GLU A 11 3.03 10.26 -2.45
CA GLU A 11 3.76 11.49 -2.80
C GLU A 11 3.15 12.22 -4.00
N SER A 12 2.59 11.47 -4.96
CA SER A 12 1.91 12.02 -6.14
C SER A 12 0.65 12.85 -5.83
N LEU A 13 0.03 12.67 -4.65
CA LEU A 13 -1.16 13.42 -4.23
C LEU A 13 -0.81 14.64 -3.36
N TYR A 14 0.48 14.87 -3.08
CA TYR A 14 0.92 15.97 -2.23
C TYR A 14 1.24 17.21 -3.05
N GLU A 15 0.34 18.19 -3.00
CA GLU A 15 0.52 19.49 -3.63
C GLU A 15 0.84 20.57 -2.59
N ASP A 16 0.13 20.55 -1.46
CA ASP A 16 0.29 21.52 -0.38
C ASP A 16 -0.14 20.96 0.99
N LYS A 17 -0.19 21.83 2.01
CA LYS A 17 -0.57 21.45 3.37
C LYS A 17 -2.01 20.97 3.50
N VAL A 18 -2.90 21.33 2.58
CA VAL A 18 -4.31 20.93 2.57
C VAL A 18 -4.47 19.51 2.00
N SER A 19 -3.53 19.03 1.18
CA SER A 19 -3.51 17.64 0.68
C SER A 19 -3.59 16.60 1.81
N TRP A 20 -2.99 16.88 2.97
CA TRP A 20 -3.08 16.00 4.15
C TRP A 20 -4.52 15.82 4.66
N LEU A 21 -5.38 16.82 4.51
CA LEU A 21 -6.78 16.76 4.94
C LEU A 21 -7.66 16.06 3.89
N ALA A 22 -7.32 16.18 2.61
CA ALA A 22 -8.08 15.61 1.52
C ALA A 22 -7.76 14.13 1.27
N PHE A 23 -6.48 13.74 1.40
CA PHE A 23 -5.98 12.44 0.98
C PHE A 23 -5.22 11.67 2.06
N GLY A 24 -4.94 12.30 3.21
CA GLY A 24 -4.18 11.68 4.28
C GLY A 24 -4.95 10.56 4.98
N ILE A 25 -4.31 9.41 5.11
CA ILE A 25 -4.82 8.25 5.85
C ILE A 25 -4.12 8.16 7.21
N GLU A 26 -4.91 8.18 8.28
CA GLU A 26 -4.39 8.10 9.66
C GLU A 26 -4.21 6.63 10.10
N LEU A 27 -3.04 6.31 10.65
CA LEU A 27 -2.65 4.96 11.08
C LEU A 27 -1.87 5.00 12.41
N MET A 28 -2.12 4.03 13.28
CA MET A 28 -1.32 3.82 14.50
C MET A 28 -0.18 2.83 14.25
N ASN A 29 1.07 3.28 14.42
CA ASN A 29 2.25 2.48 14.15
C ASN A 29 3.43 2.86 15.05
N THR A 30 4.50 2.07 15.02
CA THR A 30 5.65 2.25 15.93
C THR A 30 6.73 3.18 15.38
N ASN A 31 6.77 3.38 14.06
CA ASN A 31 7.70 4.27 13.37
C ASN A 31 7.16 4.62 11.96
N PRO A 32 7.73 5.65 11.28
CA PRO A 32 7.25 6.06 9.97
C PRO A 32 7.32 4.97 8.89
N SER A 33 8.36 4.13 8.90
CA SER A 33 8.51 3.05 7.92
C SER A 33 7.40 2.00 8.04
N SER A 34 7.08 1.58 9.27
CA SER A 34 5.95 0.68 9.53
C SER A 34 4.60 1.30 9.16
N ALA A 35 4.46 2.63 9.30
CA ALA A 35 3.26 3.34 8.89
C ALA A 35 3.10 3.37 7.36
N ALA A 36 4.17 3.69 6.62
CA ALA A 36 4.16 3.67 5.16
C ALA A 36 3.89 2.27 4.61
N TRP A 37 4.54 1.24 5.17
CA TRP A 37 4.29 -0.15 4.78
C TRP A 37 2.82 -0.53 4.96
N ARG A 38 2.24 -0.22 6.13
CA ARG A 38 0.84 -0.53 6.42
C ARG A 38 -0.13 0.27 5.57
N PHE A 39 0.21 1.51 5.22
CA PHE A 39 -0.56 2.34 4.30
C PHE A 39 -0.64 1.69 2.92
N VAL A 40 0.50 1.27 2.37
CA VAL A 40 0.55 0.59 1.06
C VAL A 40 -0.21 -0.74 1.09
N GLU A 41 -0.04 -1.53 2.14
CA GLU A 41 -0.69 -2.84 2.28
C GLU A 41 -2.22 -2.73 2.44
N CYS A 42 -2.69 -1.84 3.31
CA CYS A 42 -4.11 -1.73 3.66
C CYS A 42 -4.90 -0.79 2.73
N CYS A 43 -4.22 0.10 2.02
CA CYS A 43 -4.81 1.12 1.16
C CYS A 43 -4.11 1.13 -0.22
N PRO A 44 -4.15 0.03 -0.99
CA PRO A 44 -3.42 -0.09 -2.25
C PRO A 44 -3.88 0.94 -3.30
N LYS A 45 -5.15 1.31 -3.29
CA LYS A 45 -5.68 2.32 -4.21
C LYS A 45 -5.16 3.73 -3.89
N GLU A 46 -5.23 4.13 -2.63
CA GLU A 46 -4.79 5.46 -2.16
C GLU A 46 -3.27 5.61 -2.23
N SER A 47 -2.53 4.51 -2.09
CA SER A 47 -1.07 4.49 -2.24
C SER A 47 -0.60 4.43 -3.69
N GLY A 48 -1.49 4.16 -4.65
CA GLY A 48 -1.15 3.93 -6.07
C GLY A 48 -0.59 2.53 -6.35
N ALA A 49 -0.63 1.61 -5.38
CA ALA A 49 -0.18 0.23 -5.53
C ALA A 49 -1.12 -0.64 -6.39
N GLU A 50 -2.38 -0.26 -6.56
CA GLU A 50 -3.36 -1.02 -7.38
C GLU A 50 -3.03 -0.99 -8.88
N ASP A 51 -2.40 0.08 -9.37
CA ASP A 51 -2.08 0.26 -10.78
C ASP A 51 -0.78 -0.46 -11.21
N PHE A 52 -0.15 -1.19 -10.29
CA PHE A 52 1.13 -1.86 -10.55
C PHE A 52 1.00 -3.03 -11.52
N ILE A 53 1.85 -3.01 -12.54
CA ILE A 53 1.94 -4.07 -13.53
C ILE A 53 2.83 -5.19 -12.98
N CYS A 54 2.33 -6.41 -13.06
CA CYS A 54 3.03 -7.61 -12.67
C CYS A 54 4.23 -7.83 -13.61
N ASP A 55 5.43 -7.37 -13.23
CA ASP A 55 6.77 -7.85 -13.64
C ASP A 55 7.92 -6.92 -13.19
N GLU A 56 7.63 -5.74 -12.65
CA GLU A 56 8.66 -4.81 -12.12
C GLU A 56 8.42 -4.48 -10.64
N ALA A 57 9.48 -4.53 -9.82
CA ALA A 57 9.44 -4.01 -8.47
C ALA A 57 9.55 -2.48 -8.54
N GLU A 58 8.42 -1.77 -8.59
CA GLU A 58 8.46 -0.32 -8.57
C GLU A 58 8.40 0.21 -7.12
N PRO A 59 9.25 1.18 -6.76
CA PRO A 59 9.21 1.82 -5.46
C PRO A 59 8.02 2.77 -5.36
N ILE A 60 7.22 2.64 -4.29
CA ILE A 60 6.14 3.57 -3.95
C ILE A 60 6.67 4.61 -2.94
N PRO A 61 6.81 5.89 -3.35
CA PRO A 61 7.12 6.95 -2.42
C PRO A 61 5.89 7.39 -1.61
N VAL A 62 6.01 7.31 -0.29
CA VAL A 62 4.98 7.71 0.68
C VAL A 62 5.52 8.85 1.54
N LEU A 63 4.73 9.91 1.70
CA LEU A 63 4.99 10.93 2.69
C LEU A 63 4.28 10.56 4.00
N VAL A 64 5.05 10.53 5.08
CA VAL A 64 4.56 10.14 6.41
C VAL A 64 4.75 11.31 7.35
N LYS A 65 3.65 11.79 7.91
CA LYS A 65 3.63 12.85 8.91
C LYS A 65 3.33 12.27 10.29
N ASN A 66 4.18 12.52 11.26
CA ASN A 66 3.85 12.28 12.66
C ASN A 66 2.79 13.31 13.10
N ALA A 67 1.62 12.84 13.54
CA ALA A 67 0.49 13.72 13.84
C ALA A 67 0.72 14.57 15.10
N ASP A 68 1.60 14.13 16.00
CA ASP A 68 1.84 14.78 17.29
C ASP A 68 3.02 15.76 17.21
N THR A 69 4.08 15.42 16.48
CA THR A 69 5.25 16.30 16.30
C THR A 69 5.16 17.19 15.06
N GLY A 70 4.34 16.82 14.08
CA GLY A 70 4.26 17.49 12.78
C GLY A 70 5.44 17.21 11.85
N GLU A 71 6.40 16.38 12.28
CA GLU A 71 7.53 15.95 11.46
C GLU A 71 7.04 15.18 10.23
N VAL A 72 7.62 15.48 9.07
CA VAL A 72 7.32 14.81 7.80
C VAL A 72 8.57 14.14 7.28
N VAL A 73 8.46 12.86 6.95
CA VAL A 73 9.52 12.09 6.32
C VAL A 73 9.00 11.41 5.06
N ARG A 74 9.88 11.23 4.08
CA ARG A 74 9.61 10.45 2.87
C ARG A 74 10.09 9.03 3.09
N VAL A 75 9.24 8.05 2.84
CA VAL A 75 9.55 6.61 2.92
C VAL A 75 9.34 6.00 1.54
N ILE A 76 10.28 5.17 1.09
CA ILE A 76 10.13 4.37 -0.11
C ILE A 76 9.72 2.97 0.29
N VAL A 77 8.60 2.49 -0.24
CA VAL A 77 8.10 1.12 -0.02
C VAL A 77 8.26 0.35 -1.31
N GLU A 78 9.04 -0.73 -1.27
CA GLU A 78 9.16 -1.65 -2.40
C GLU A 78 8.05 -2.71 -2.29
N ILE A 79 7.37 -2.98 -3.40
CA ILE A 79 6.33 -4.01 -3.48
C ILE A 79 6.68 -5.08 -4.50
N GLU A 80 6.28 -6.31 -4.20
CA GLU A 80 6.42 -7.46 -5.09
C GLU A 80 5.04 -8.12 -5.28
N TRP A 81 4.66 -8.40 -6.53
CA TRP A 81 3.46 -9.18 -6.83
C TRP A 81 3.74 -10.67 -6.63
N ARG A 82 2.87 -11.37 -5.90
CA ARG A 82 2.95 -12.82 -5.71
C ARG A 82 1.61 -13.47 -6.06
N ILE A 83 1.64 -14.54 -6.87
CA ILE A 83 0.47 -15.38 -7.10
C ILE A 83 0.32 -16.35 -5.91
N ALA A 84 -0.82 -16.28 -5.23
CA ALA A 84 -1.21 -17.25 -4.22
C ALA A 84 -2.29 -18.19 -4.79
N VAL A 85 -1.98 -19.48 -4.90
CA VAL A 85 -2.96 -20.51 -5.25
C VAL A 85 -3.63 -20.99 -3.97
N THR A 86 -4.93 -20.74 -3.84
CA THR A 86 -5.71 -21.15 -2.65
C THR A 86 -6.23 -22.58 -2.77
N GLU A 87 -6.60 -23.02 -3.98
CA GLU A 87 -7.09 -24.36 -4.25
C GLU A 87 -6.83 -24.80 -5.70
N ALA A 88 -6.75 -26.11 -5.89
CA ALA A 88 -6.76 -26.75 -7.19
C ALA A 88 -7.73 -27.94 -7.12
N VAL A 89 -8.76 -27.93 -7.97
CA VAL A 89 -9.84 -28.92 -7.95
C VAL A 89 -9.98 -29.59 -9.32
N ILE A 90 -10.29 -30.89 -9.31
CA ILE A 90 -10.61 -31.64 -10.54
C ILE A 90 -12.08 -31.41 -10.88
N ASP A 91 -12.35 -30.79 -12.03
CA ASP A 91 -13.70 -30.66 -12.57
C ASP A 91 -14.19 -32.01 -13.12
N LYS A 92 -14.96 -32.73 -12.31
CA LYS A 92 -15.56 -34.03 -12.69
C LYS A 92 -16.75 -33.89 -13.64
N SER A 93 -17.22 -32.66 -13.91
CA SER A 93 -18.34 -32.40 -14.82
C SER A 93 -17.90 -32.18 -16.27
N PHE A 94 -16.59 -31.99 -16.51
CA PHE A 94 -16.03 -31.80 -17.84
C PHE A 94 -16.14 -33.07 -18.69
N THR A 95 -16.75 -32.94 -19.87
CA THR A 95 -16.80 -33.98 -20.90
C THR A 95 -15.96 -33.53 -22.10
N PRO A 96 -14.82 -34.18 -22.40
CA PRO A 96 -13.99 -33.79 -23.53
C PRO A 96 -14.71 -33.99 -24.89
N PRO A 97 -14.38 -33.20 -25.91
CA PRO A 97 -14.92 -33.38 -27.26
C PRO A 97 -14.53 -34.75 -27.82
N LYS A 98 -15.38 -35.31 -28.70
CA LYS A 98 -15.10 -36.58 -29.38
C LYS A 98 -14.02 -36.37 -30.45
N GLU A 99 -13.02 -37.26 -30.45
CA GLU A 99 -12.05 -37.40 -31.55
C GLU A 99 -12.71 -37.89 -32.85
#